data_AF-A0A418URL9-F1
#
_entry.id   AF-A0A418URL9-F1
#
_cell.length_a   1.000
_cell.length_b   1.000
_cell.length_c   1.000
_cell.angle_alpha   90.00
_cell.angle_beta   90.00
_cell.angle_gamma   90.00
#
_symmetry.space_group_name_H-M   'P 1'
#
loop_
_entity.id
_entity.type
_entity.pdbx_description
1 polymer ?
#
loop_
_entity_poly.entity_id
_entity_poly.type
_entity_poly.pdbx_seq_one_letter_code
_entity_poly.pdbx_strand_id
1 'polypeptide(L)'
;MAESIPVGHTRSMTRATTIKVETSTRDAVLALAKRQGVTMDVAIRTMTEAAERELRFADLKAAMEANPPDEAYLAELADWESDAWS
;
A
#
# COMPACT_ATOMS: atom_id res chain seq x y z
N MET A 1 -21.37 28.41 43.87
CA MET A 1 -21.25 27.30 42.91
C MET A 1 -20.74 27.91 41.63
N ALA A 2 -19.47 27.68 41.27
CA ALA A 2 -18.91 28.18 40.02
C ALA A 2 -18.95 27.03 39.00
N GLU A 3 -19.66 27.27 37.91
CA GLU A 3 -19.92 26.32 36.84
C GLU A 3 -18.65 26.15 35.99
N SER A 4 -18.11 24.93 35.96
CA SER A 4 -16.91 24.59 35.19
C SER A 4 -17.24 24.57 33.70
N ILE A 5 -16.66 25.48 32.93
CA ILE A 5 -16.75 25.47 31.47
C ILE A 5 -15.98 24.25 30.94
N PRO A 6 -16.61 23.34 30.18
CA PRO A 6 -15.90 22.21 29.60
C PRO A 6 -14.97 22.73 28.51
N VAL A 7 -13.67 22.66 28.76
CA VAL A 7 -12.62 22.93 27.77
C VAL A 7 -12.70 21.81 26.72
N GLY A 8 -13.43 22.06 25.64
CA GLY A 8 -13.44 21.22 24.46
C GLY A 8 -12.09 21.31 23.76
N HIS A 9 -11.17 20.40 24.08
CA HIS A 9 -10.00 20.19 23.25
C HIS A 9 -10.43 19.45 21.97
N THR A 10 -10.29 20.09 20.82
CA THR A 10 -10.37 19.43 19.52
C THR A 10 -9.36 18.28 19.53
N ARG A 11 -9.85 17.05 19.50
CA ARG A 11 -9.02 15.85 19.36
C ARG A 11 -8.37 15.96 17.98
N SER A 12 -7.09 16.35 17.93
CA SER A 12 -6.33 16.37 16.67
C SER A 12 -6.52 15.02 15.99
N MET A 13 -7.09 15.03 14.77
CA MET A 13 -7.52 13.81 14.06
C MET A 13 -6.34 12.94 13.58
N THR A 14 -5.10 13.36 13.82
CA THR A 14 -3.90 12.62 13.43
C THR A 14 -3.11 12.24 14.68
N ARG A 15 -3.19 10.96 15.07
CA ARG A 15 -2.32 10.39 16.11
C ARG A 15 -0.94 10.15 15.52
N ALA A 16 -0.01 11.07 15.77
CA ALA A 16 1.40 10.84 15.46
C ALA A 16 2.03 9.90 16.50
N THR A 17 2.94 9.04 16.05
CA THR A 17 3.79 8.20 16.90
C THR A 17 5.24 8.31 16.45
N THR A 18 6.18 7.87 17.28
CA THR A 18 7.62 7.88 16.97
C THR A 18 8.13 6.45 16.89
N ILE A 19 8.76 6.10 15.77
CA ILE A 19 9.46 4.82 15.58
C ILE A 19 10.95 5.07 15.75
N LYS A 20 11.62 4.27 16.58
CA LYS A 20 13.08 4.33 16.72
C LYS A 20 13.72 3.60 15.54
N VAL A 21 14.64 4.27 14.87
CA VAL A 21 15.44 3.76 13.75
C VAL A 21 16.87 4.26 13.90
N GLU A 22 17.80 3.60 13.21
CA GLU A 22 19.16 4.11 13.06
C GLU A 22 19.16 5.47 12.35
N THR A 23 20.14 6.31 12.69
CA THR A 23 20.25 7.67 12.11
C THR A 23 20.43 7.62 10.59
N SER A 24 21.20 6.66 10.09
CA SER A 24 21.39 6.43 8.66
C SER A 24 20.07 6.11 7.94
N THR A 25 19.21 5.29 8.54
CA THR A 25 17.89 4.96 7.99
C THR A 25 16.99 6.19 7.94
N ARG A 26 16.93 6.98 9.03
CA ARG A 26 16.19 8.24 9.05
C ARG A 26 16.67 9.19 7.94
N ASP A 27 17.98 9.31 7.74
CA ASP A 27 18.58 10.21 6.76
C ASP A 27 18.30 9.75 5.33
N ALA A 28 18.29 8.44 5.08
CA ALA A 28 17.88 7.86 3.80
C ALA A 28 16.41 8.17 3.48
N VAL A 29 15.50 8.01 4.45
CA VAL A 29 14.07 8.35 4.29
C VAL A 29 13.90 9.85 4.06
N LEU A 30 14.65 10.69 4.77
CA LEU A 30 14.63 12.13 4.56
C LEU A 30 15.10 12.50 3.14
N ALA A 31 16.17 11.89 2.65
CA ALA A 31 16.68 12.13 1.30
C ALA A 31 15.68 11.67 0.22
N LEU A 32 15.00 10.55 0.44
CA LEU A 32 13.92 10.07 -0.42
C LEU A 32 12.76 11.07 -0.48
N ALA A 33 12.26 11.50 0.69
CA ALA A 33 11.16 12.46 0.78
C ALA A 33 11.49 13.78 0.08
N LYS A 34 12.71 14.31 0.29
CA LYS A 34 13.21 15.52 -0.40
C LYS A 34 13.23 15.35 -1.93
N ARG A 35 13.73 14.22 -2.42
CA ARG A 35 13.79 13.92 -3.86
C ARG A 35 12.40 13.86 -4.49
N GLN A 36 11.41 13.40 -3.75
CA GLN A 36 10.01 13.29 -4.19
C GLN A 36 9.19 14.57 -3.94
N GLY A 37 9.74 15.56 -3.23
CA GLY A 37 9.01 16.78 -2.86
C GLY A 37 7.87 16.53 -1.85
N VAL A 38 7.95 15.46 -1.05
CA VAL A 38 6.92 15.08 -0.07
C VAL A 38 7.46 15.09 1.36
N THR A 39 6.57 14.93 2.34
CA THR A 39 6.96 14.77 3.75
C THR A 39 7.49 13.35 4.01
N MET A 40 8.24 13.16 5.10
CA MET A 40 8.71 11.83 5.50
C MET A 40 7.55 10.86 5.77
N ASP A 41 6.43 11.32 6.34
CA ASP A 41 5.23 10.50 6.55
C ASP A 41 4.66 9.97 5.23
N VAL A 42 4.53 10.84 4.23
CA VAL A 42 4.03 10.45 2.89
C VAL A 42 4.99 9.45 2.25
N ALA A 43 6.31 9.71 2.31
CA ALA A 43 7.30 8.79 1.76
C ALA A 43 7.23 7.40 2.42
N ILE A 44 7.12 7.35 3.76
CA ILE A 44 6.98 6.10 4.50
C ILE A 44 5.69 5.38 4.11
N ARG A 45 4.55 6.08 4.04
CA ARG A 45 3.27 5.48 3.65
C ARG A 45 3.33 4.89 2.24
N THR A 46 3.89 5.61 1.28
CA THR A 46 4.05 5.13 -0.10
C THR A 46 4.98 3.91 -0.17
N MET A 47 6.06 3.88 0.63
CA MET A 47 6.91 2.69 0.72
C MET A 47 6.15 1.48 1.27
N THR A 48 5.33 1.67 2.30
CA THR A 48 4.51 0.59 2.87
C THR A 48 3.49 0.08 1.87
N GLU A 49 2.78 0.96 1.17
CA GLU A 49 1.81 0.60 0.12
C GLU A 49 2.48 -0.19 -1.02
N ALA A 50 3.71 0.19 -1.40
CA ALA A 50 4.48 -0.53 -2.40
C ALA A 50 4.88 -1.94 -1.92
N ALA A 51 5.38 -2.07 -0.69
CA ALA A 51 5.72 -3.36 -0.10
C ALA A 51 4.49 -4.29 0.03
N GLU A 52 3.35 -3.76 0.47
CA GLU A 52 2.09 -4.52 0.53
C GLU A 52 1.60 -4.94 -0.85
N ARG A 53 1.79 -4.09 -1.87
CA ARG A 53 1.49 -4.43 -3.26
C ARG A 53 2.38 -5.58 -3.74
N GLU A 54 3.69 -5.53 -3.49
CA GLU A 54 4.64 -6.58 -3.87
C GLU A 54 4.26 -7.94 -3.26
N LEU A 55 3.89 -7.95 -1.98
CA LEU A 55 3.42 -9.17 -1.31
C LEU A 55 2.15 -9.73 -1.97
N ARG A 56 1.14 -8.88 -2.23
CA ARG A 56 -0.09 -9.32 -2.91
C ARG A 56 0.16 -9.89 -4.30
N PHE A 57 1.11 -9.33 -5.05
CA PHE A 57 1.49 -9.87 -6.36
C PHE A 57 2.23 -11.21 -6.25
N ALA A 58 3.09 -11.37 -5.25
CA ALA A 58 3.76 -12.63 -4.99
C ALA A 58 2.75 -13.73 -4.64
N ASP A 59 1.78 -13.43 -3.78
CA ASP A 59 0.70 -14.35 -3.41
C ASP A 59 -0.17 -14.74 -4.61
N LEU A 60 -0.56 -13.75 -5.43
CA LEU A 60 -1.32 -14.00 -6.66
C LEU A 60 -0.56 -14.93 -7.60
N LYS A 61 0.74 -14.68 -7.82
CA LYS A 61 1.58 -15.51 -8.68
C LYS A 61 1.65 -16.95 -8.16
N ALA A 62 1.85 -17.12 -6.86
CA ALA A 62 1.89 -18.44 -6.23
C ALA A 62 0.54 -19.18 -6.39
N ALA A 63 -0.59 -18.47 -6.26
CA ALA A 63 -1.91 -19.04 -6.47
C ALA A 63 -2.13 -19.48 -7.93
N MET A 64 -1.68 -18.69 -8.90
CA MET A 64 -1.75 -19.04 -10.33
C MET A 64 -0.87 -20.25 -10.65
N GLU A 65 0.30 -20.37 -10.03
CA GLU A 65 1.19 -21.52 -10.21
C GLU A 65 0.63 -22.80 -9.57
N ALA A 66 0.04 -22.68 -8.39
CA ALA A 66 -0.60 -23.80 -7.69
C ALA A 66 -1.87 -24.30 -8.38
N ASN A 67 -2.56 -23.42 -9.12
CA ASN A 67 -3.77 -23.74 -9.88
C ASN A 67 -3.60 -23.30 -11.33
N PRO A 68 -2.81 -24.05 -12.13
CA PRO A 68 -2.60 -23.72 -13.52
C PRO A 68 -3.91 -23.84 -14.31
N PRO A 69 -4.03 -23.13 -15.44
CA PRO A 69 -5.21 -23.23 -16.29
C PRO A 69 -5.42 -24.66 -16.78
N ASP A 70 -6.67 -25.12 -16.72
CA ASP A 70 -7.06 -26.43 -17.21
C ASP A 70 -7.49 -26.38 -18.68
N GLU A 71 -7.81 -27.54 -19.25
CA GLU A 71 -8.22 -27.66 -20.65
C GLU A 71 -9.51 -26.88 -20.95
N ALA A 72 -10.41 -26.75 -19.97
CA ALA A 72 -11.64 -25.99 -20.11
C ALA A 72 -11.34 -24.49 -20.25
N TYR A 73 -10.48 -23.94 -19.39
CA TYR A 73 -10.01 -22.56 -19.50
C TYR A 73 -9.35 -22.29 -20.85
N LEU A 74 -8.49 -23.20 -21.32
CA LEU A 74 -7.80 -23.03 -22.60
C LEU A 74 -8.76 -23.07 -23.79
N ALA A 75 -9.81 -23.88 -23.73
CA ALA A 75 -10.84 -23.92 -24.76
C ALA A 75 -11.69 -22.64 -24.79
N GLU A 76 -12.06 -22.10 -23.62
CA GLU A 76 -12.74 -20.80 -23.52
C GLU A 76 -11.87 -19.66 -24.03
N LEU A 77 -10.58 -19.65 -23.68
CA LEU A 77 -9.63 -18.65 -24.17
C LEU A 77 -9.52 -18.67 -25.70
N ALA A 78 -9.46 -19.87 -26.30
CA ALA A 78 -9.39 -20.02 -27.76
C ALA A 78 -10.67 -19.53 -28.47
N ASP A 79 -11.85 -19.67 -27.84
CA ASP A 79 -13.10 -19.12 -28.36
C ASP A 79 -13.12 -17.59 -28.31
N TRP A 80 -12.64 -16.99 -27.22
CA TRP A 80 -12.55 -15.53 -27.07
C TRP A 80 -11.52 -14.88 -28.00
N GLU A 81 -10.39 -15.54 -28.24
CA GLU A 81 -9.36 -15.05 -29.17
C GLU A 81 -9.73 -15.30 -30.65
N SER A 82 -10.84 -15.98 -30.91
CA SER A 82 -11.30 -16.21 -32.28
C SER A 82 -11.98 -14.97 -32.86
N ASP A 83 -11.84 -14.80 -34.18
CA ASP A 83 -12.58 -13.79 -34.96
C ASP A 83 -14.09 -14.12 -35.10
N ALA A 84 -14.62 -15.11 -34.38
CA ALA A 84 -16.03 -15.47 -34.42
C ALA A 84 -16.96 -14.35 -33.92
N TRP A 85 -16.39 -13.30 -33.32
CA TRP A 85 -17.08 -12.17 -32.73
C TRP A 85 -16.82 -10.82 -33.46
N SER A 86 -16.13 -10.82 -34.62
CA SER A 86 -15.97 -9.65 -35.52
C SER A 86 -17.01 -9.62 -36.64
#